data_AF-A0A8X6LB31-F1
#
_entry.id   AF-A0A8X6LB31-F1
#
_cell.length_a   1.000
_cell.length_b   1.000
_cell.length_c   1.000
_cell.angle_alpha   90.00
_cell.angle_beta   90.00
_cell.angle_gamma   90.00
#
_symmetry.space_group_name_H-M   'P 1'
#
loop_
_entity.id
_entity.type
_entity.pdbx_description
1 polymer ?
#
loop_
_entity_poly.entity_id
_entity_poly.type
_entity_poly.pdbx_seq_one_letter_code
_entity_poly.pdbx_strand_id
1 'polypeptide(L)'
;MYRQTYPIAAKHIQNSACMDGFVMETSTDTAAIILYREMLQLTSHISLPLTQWTTNSKILLDILVASKEPVTQRLLLKLMSKFYVPLCLFAPVTVIVKILFQDRWLSGIKWDELLPPAVAQQWHKWINQLQCMNDIPRWIGFSKISDVTINVFCDAS
;
A
#
# COMPACT_ATOMS: atom_id res chain seq x y z
N MET A 1 -5.52 25.46 13.01
CA MET A 1 -6.90 25.39 12.50
C MET A 1 -7.37 23.94 12.34
N TYR A 2 -6.68 23.11 11.56
CA TYR A 2 -7.11 21.72 11.27
C TYR A 2 -7.05 20.70 12.44
N ARG A 3 -6.35 20.99 13.55
CA ARG A 3 -6.25 20.10 14.72
C ARG A 3 -7.59 19.82 15.43
N GLN A 4 -8.53 20.77 15.39
CA GLN A 4 -9.85 20.60 15.99
C GLN A 4 -10.80 19.81 15.09
N THR A 5 -10.60 19.89 13.78
CA THR A 5 -11.42 19.24 12.75
C THR A 5 -10.96 17.81 12.45
N TYR A 6 -9.64 17.56 12.48
CA TYR A 6 -9.03 16.27 12.18
C TYR A 6 -8.04 15.87 13.30
N PRO A 7 -8.55 15.59 14.52
CA PRO A 7 -7.71 15.43 15.70
C PRO A 7 -6.77 14.23 15.61
N ILE A 8 -7.17 13.16 14.92
CA ILE A 8 -6.37 11.94 14.80
C ILE A 8 -5.31 12.15 13.72
N ALA A 9 -5.69 12.57 12.52
CA ALA A 9 -4.74 12.83 11.43
C ALA A 9 -3.70 13.89 11.81
N ALA A 10 -4.12 14.99 12.44
CA ALA A 10 -3.22 16.07 12.84
C ALA A 10 -2.21 15.63 13.92
N LYS A 11 -2.57 14.68 14.78
CA LYS A 11 -1.65 14.09 15.77
C LYS A 11 -0.58 13.24 15.09
N HIS A 12 -0.98 12.43 14.10
CA HIS A 12 -0.06 11.54 13.41
C HIS A 12 0.90 12.29 12.48
N ILE A 13 0.42 13.24 11.67
CA ILE A 13 1.25 13.95 10.67
C ILE A 13 2.55 14.53 11.26
N GLN A 14 2.52 15.03 12.49
CA GLN A 14 3.68 15.65 13.12
C GLN A 14 4.83 14.67 13.42
N ASN A 15 4.52 13.38 13.61
CA ASN A 15 5.48 12.38 14.08
C ASN A 15 5.64 11.21 13.11
N SER A 16 4.97 11.24 11.94
CA SER A 16 4.87 10.10 11.01
C SER A 16 5.30 10.41 9.59
N ALA A 17 5.72 11.64 9.30
CA ALA A 17 6.23 12.00 7.99
C ALA A 17 7.55 11.26 7.72
N CYS A 18 7.59 10.52 6.62
CA CYS A 18 8.79 9.84 6.14
C CYS A 18 8.91 10.13 4.65
N MET A 19 9.90 10.95 4.28
CA MET A 19 10.08 11.47 2.92
C MET A 19 8.77 12.12 2.38
N ASP A 20 8.24 11.60 1.29
CA ASP A 20 7.02 12.02 0.60
C ASP A 20 5.74 11.30 1.08
N GLY A 21 5.88 10.44 2.09
CA GLY A 21 4.78 9.63 2.64
C GLY A 21 4.56 9.81 4.14
N PHE A 22 3.54 9.10 4.63
CA PHE A 22 3.20 9.01 6.05
C PHE A 22 3.14 7.56 6.50
N VAL A 23 3.74 7.23 7.64
CA VAL A 23 3.66 5.91 8.27
C VAL A 23 2.98 6.04 9.63
N MET A 24 1.73 5.60 9.71
CA MET A 24 0.90 5.80 10.88
C MET A 24 0.51 4.47 11.52
N GLU A 25 0.47 4.44 12.85
CA GLU A 25 0.02 3.29 13.62
C GLU A 25 -1.32 3.57 14.31
N THR A 26 -2.17 2.56 14.40
CA THR A 26 -3.43 2.62 15.13
C THR A 26 -3.67 1.30 15.84
N SER A 27 -4.29 1.32 17.02
CA SER A 27 -4.56 0.13 17.82
C SER A 27 -5.80 -0.66 17.41
N THR A 28 -6.68 -0.11 16.56
CA THR A 28 -7.94 -0.76 16.15
C THR A 28 -8.28 -0.49 14.68
N ASP A 29 -9.04 -1.40 14.06
CA ASP A 29 -9.55 -1.23 12.69
C ASP A 29 -10.44 0.00 12.55
N THR A 30 -11.28 0.28 13.55
CA THR A 30 -12.13 1.48 13.57
C THR A 30 -11.30 2.76 13.57
N ALA A 31 -10.23 2.81 14.36
CA ALA A 31 -9.32 3.95 14.36
C ALA A 31 -8.58 4.09 13.01
N ALA A 32 -8.17 2.98 12.39
CA ALA A 32 -7.56 3.00 11.05
C ALA A 32 -8.51 3.59 9.98
N ILE A 33 -9.80 3.22 10.02
CA ILE A 33 -10.80 3.73 9.09
C ILE A 33 -11.04 5.23 9.30
N ILE A 34 -11.17 5.69 10.55
CA ILE A 34 -11.36 7.11 10.86
C ILE A 34 -10.13 7.90 10.41
N LEU A 35 -8.93 7.40 10.72
CA LEU A 35 -7.67 8.02 10.31
C LEU A 35 -7.57 8.16 8.78
N TYR A 36 -7.91 7.11 8.03
CA TYR A 36 -7.93 7.17 6.56
C TYR A 36 -8.86 8.27 6.04
N ARG A 37 -10.08 8.39 6.61
CA ARG A 37 -11.06 9.41 6.20
C ARG A 37 -10.60 10.82 6.54
N GLU A 38 -10.09 11.04 7.75
CA GLU A 38 -9.54 12.33 8.15
C GLU A 38 -8.36 12.73 7.27
N MET A 39 -7.46 11.79 6.94
CA MET A 39 -6.34 12.03 6.05
C MET A 39 -6.77 12.42 4.64
N LEU A 40 -7.74 11.71 4.04
CA LEU A 40 -8.29 12.08 2.72
C LEU A 40 -8.84 13.51 2.70
N GLN A 41 -9.61 13.87 3.73
CA GLN A 41 -10.19 15.21 3.82
C GLN A 41 -9.11 16.27 4.04
N LEU A 42 -8.24 16.08 5.03
CA LEU A 42 -7.17 17.01 5.34
C LEU A 42 -6.26 17.25 4.13
N THR A 43 -5.80 16.18 3.47
CA THR A 43 -4.90 16.25 2.31
C THR A 43 -5.52 16.94 1.10
N SER A 44 -6.84 16.79 0.90
CA SER A 44 -7.56 17.51 -0.15
C SER A 44 -7.64 19.02 0.10
N HIS A 45 -7.72 19.44 1.37
CA HIS A 45 -7.73 20.85 1.75
C HIS A 45 -6.37 21.55 1.64
N ILE A 46 -5.27 20.82 1.72
CA ILE A 46 -3.91 21.39 1.72
C ILE A 46 -3.18 21.22 0.39
N SER A 47 -3.91 20.97 -0.71
CA SER A 47 -3.37 20.77 -2.06
C SER A 47 -2.30 19.67 -2.17
N LEU A 48 -2.31 18.70 -1.25
CA LEU A 48 -1.42 17.53 -1.25
C LEU A 48 -2.27 16.26 -1.27
N PRO A 49 -3.08 16.01 -2.32
CA PRO A 49 -4.08 14.95 -2.31
C PRO A 49 -3.44 13.58 -2.08
N LEU A 50 -4.00 12.81 -1.16
CA LEU A 50 -3.52 11.47 -0.86
C LEU A 50 -3.87 10.50 -2.00
N THR A 51 -2.88 10.16 -2.83
CA THR A 51 -3.07 9.36 -4.05
C THR A 51 -2.98 7.85 -3.82
N GLN A 52 -2.31 7.42 -2.75
CA GLN A 52 -2.10 6.01 -2.42
C GLN A 52 -2.26 5.77 -0.91
N TRP A 53 -2.84 4.63 -0.54
CA TRP A 53 -2.99 4.20 0.84
C TRP A 53 -2.78 2.69 0.97
N THR A 54 -2.04 2.29 1.99
CA THR A 54 -1.74 0.90 2.34
C THR A 54 -2.09 0.65 3.79
N THR A 55 -2.67 -0.51 4.11
CA THR A 55 -3.07 -0.83 5.48
C THR A 55 -2.97 -2.33 5.75
N ASN A 56 -2.73 -2.69 7.01
CA ASN A 56 -2.84 -4.07 7.51
C ASN A 56 -4.22 -4.36 8.12
N SER A 57 -5.12 -3.36 8.19
CA SER A 57 -6.49 -3.56 8.64
C SER A 57 -7.28 -4.32 7.57
N LYS A 58 -7.75 -5.54 7.88
CA LYS A 58 -8.53 -6.36 6.96
C LYS A 58 -9.82 -5.66 6.53
N ILE A 59 -10.52 -5.03 7.47
CA ILE A 59 -11.77 -4.30 7.22
C ILE A 59 -11.53 -3.12 6.29
N LEU A 60 -10.47 -2.34 6.52
CA LEU A 60 -10.15 -1.21 5.65
C LEU A 60 -9.70 -1.68 4.26
N LEU A 61 -8.97 -2.80 4.16
CA LEU A 61 -8.65 -3.42 2.87
C LEU A 61 -9.91 -3.79 2.09
N ASP A 62 -10.89 -4.41 2.75
CA ASP A 62 -12.17 -4.77 2.11
C ASP A 62 -12.90 -3.53 1.61
N ILE A 63 -12.91 -2.43 2.37
CA ILE A 63 -13.50 -1.14 1.94
C ILE A 63 -12.77 -0.59 0.70
N LEU A 64 -11.43 -0.69 0.66
CA LEU A 64 -10.60 -0.19 -0.44
C LEU A 64 -10.72 -1.05 -1.70
N VAL A 65 -10.96 -2.35 -1.55
CA VAL A 65 -11.09 -3.33 -2.63
C VAL A 65 -12.54 -3.46 -3.13
N ALA A 66 -13.54 -3.17 -2.29
CA ALA A 66 -14.95 -3.16 -2.67
C ALA A 66 -15.30 -2.09 -3.73
N SER A 67 -14.36 -1.21 -4.09
CA SER A 67 -14.41 -0.43 -5.32
C SER A 67 -14.53 -1.38 -6.52
N LYS A 68 -15.72 -1.46 -7.12
CA LYS A 68 -16.02 -2.25 -8.33
C LYS A 68 -15.40 -1.65 -9.60
N GLU A 69 -14.16 -1.19 -9.53
CA GLU A 69 -13.45 -0.79 -10.74
C GLU A 69 -13.20 -2.04 -11.61
N PRO A 70 -13.51 -1.98 -12.91
CA PRO A 70 -13.18 -3.07 -13.83
C PRO A 70 -11.67 -3.35 -13.77
N VAL A 71 -11.28 -4.63 -13.82
CA VAL A 71 -9.86 -5.00 -13.74
C VAL A 71 -9.16 -4.63 -15.04
N THR A 72 -8.59 -3.42 -15.06
CA THR A 72 -7.80 -2.87 -16.16
C THR A 72 -6.31 -2.94 -15.83
N GLN A 73 -5.46 -2.79 -16.86
CA GLN A 73 -4.01 -2.73 -16.67
C GLN A 73 -3.58 -1.53 -15.79
N ARG A 74 -4.32 -0.40 -15.87
CA ARG A 74 -4.14 0.75 -14.98
C ARG A 74 -4.48 0.39 -13.52
N LEU A 75 -5.57 -0.34 -13.30
CA LEU A 75 -5.93 -0.79 -11.96
C LEU A 75 -4.86 -1.73 -11.39
N LEU A 76 -4.33 -2.65 -12.19
CA LEU A 76 -3.22 -3.52 -11.76
C LEU A 76 -2.01 -2.72 -11.31
N LEU A 77 -1.56 -1.76 -12.13
CA LEU A 77 -0.40 -0.95 -11.79
C LEU A 77 -0.63 -0.13 -10.51
N LYS A 78 -1.82 0.45 -10.36
CA LYS A 78 -2.24 1.18 -9.16
C LYS A 78 -2.27 0.28 -7.92
N LEU A 79 -2.62 -0.99 -8.06
CA LEU A 79 -2.56 -1.96 -6.95
C LEU A 79 -1.12 -2.39 -6.68
N MET A 80 -0.27 -2.57 -7.70
CA MET A 80 1.15 -2.88 -7.54
C MET A 80 1.91 -1.75 -6.84
N SER A 81 1.62 -0.49 -7.16
CA SER A 81 2.30 0.67 -6.57
C SER A 81 2.06 0.75 -5.06
N LYS A 82 0.94 0.22 -4.56
CA LYS A 82 0.68 0.10 -3.12
C LYS A 82 1.69 -0.80 -2.39
N PHE A 83 2.43 -1.67 -3.09
CA PHE A 83 3.45 -2.51 -2.44
C PHE A 83 4.85 -1.86 -2.44
N TYR A 84 5.01 -0.68 -3.05
CA TYR A 84 6.23 0.12 -2.94
C TYR A 84 6.28 0.76 -1.55
N VAL A 85 6.83 0.02 -0.60
CA VAL A 85 7.17 0.51 0.73
C VAL A 85 8.64 0.97 0.71
N PRO A 86 9.01 2.07 1.39
CA PRO A 86 10.38 2.61 1.42
C PRO A 86 11.48 1.64 1.93
N LEU A 87 11.13 0.44 2.38
CA LEU A 87 12.06 -0.57 2.91
C LEU A 87 12.22 -1.82 2.02
N CYS A 88 11.64 -1.86 0.81
CA CYS A 88 11.74 -3.01 -0.12
C CYS A 88 11.37 -4.39 0.49
N LEU A 89 10.73 -4.45 1.66
CA LEU A 89 10.42 -5.71 2.36
C LEU A 89 9.49 -6.62 1.52
N PHE A 90 8.71 -6.01 0.63
CA PHE A 90 7.83 -6.72 -0.30
C PHE A 90 8.48 -7.02 -1.66
N ALA A 91 9.78 -6.75 -1.85
CA ALA A 91 10.47 -7.04 -3.11
C ALA A 91 10.29 -8.49 -3.61
N PRO A 92 10.41 -9.53 -2.76
CA PRO A 92 10.24 -10.93 -3.20
C PRO A 92 8.82 -11.25 -3.67
N VAL A 93 7.83 -10.52 -3.16
CA VAL A 93 6.42 -10.72 -3.49
C VAL A 93 6.03 -9.89 -4.72
N THR A 94 6.58 -8.69 -4.83
CA THR A 94 6.32 -7.76 -5.94
C THR A 94 7.03 -8.15 -7.22
N VAL A 95 8.16 -8.88 -7.16
CA VAL A 95 8.87 -9.34 -8.37
C VAL A 95 8.01 -10.25 -9.23
N ILE A 96 7.23 -11.15 -8.61
CA ILE A 96 6.31 -12.05 -9.32
C ILE A 96 5.32 -11.25 -10.16
N VAL A 97 4.76 -10.18 -9.58
CA VAL A 97 3.80 -9.35 -10.28
C VAL A 97 4.46 -8.44 -11.30
N LYS A 98 5.67 -7.96 -11.04
CA LYS A 98 6.45 -7.20 -12.02
C LYS A 98 6.72 -8.03 -13.28
N ILE A 99 7.07 -9.31 -13.12
CA ILE A 99 7.23 -10.25 -14.24
C ILE A 99 5.90 -10.41 -14.98
N LEU A 100 4.81 -10.68 -14.26
CA LEU A 100 3.48 -10.80 -14.87
C LEU A 100 3.07 -9.51 -15.60
N PHE A 101 3.35 -8.35 -15.04
CA PHE A 101 3.04 -7.06 -15.66
C PHE A 101 3.88 -6.83 -16.92
N GLN A 102 5.17 -7.17 -16.90
CA GLN A 102 6.07 -7.06 -18.05
C GLN A 102 5.65 -7.99 -19.20
N ASP A 103 5.31 -9.25 -18.91
CA ASP A 103 4.80 -10.19 -19.91
C ASP A 103 3.53 -9.67 -20.59
N ARG A 104 2.64 -9.02 -19.83
CA ARG A 104 1.41 -8.42 -20.37
C ARG A 104 1.66 -7.11 -21.09
N TRP A 105 2.62 -6.32 -20.65
CA TRP A 105 3.03 -5.10 -21.34
C TRP A 105 3.43 -5.39 -22.79
N LEU A 106 4.18 -6.47 -22.99
CA LEU A 106 4.62 -6.93 -24.32
C LEU A 106 3.48 -7.42 -25.22
N SER A 107 2.30 -7.70 -24.66
CA SER A 107 1.13 -8.18 -25.41
C SER A 107 0.27 -7.05 -26.03
N GLY A 108 0.61 -5.78 -25.80
CA GLY A 108 -0.04 -4.63 -26.45
C GLY A 108 -1.42 -4.24 -25.90
N ILE A 109 -1.82 -4.77 -24.73
CA ILE A 109 -3.06 -4.40 -24.04
C ILE A 109 -3.03 -2.90 -23.71
N LYS A 110 -4.16 -2.21 -23.85
CA LYS A 110 -4.28 -0.79 -23.50
C LYS A 110 -4.56 -0.61 -22.00
N TRP A 111 -4.11 0.53 -21.46
CA TRP A 111 -4.22 0.87 -20.04
C TRP A 111 -5.61 0.71 -19.41
N ASP A 112 -6.65 1.11 -20.14
CA ASP A 112 -8.05 1.14 -19.67
C ASP A 112 -8.88 -0.02 -20.24
N GLU A 113 -8.25 -0.97 -20.92
CA GLU A 113 -8.91 -2.15 -21.46
C GLU A 113 -9.04 -3.23 -20.38
N LEU A 114 -10.13 -4.01 -20.46
CA LEU A 114 -10.35 -5.15 -19.60
C LEU A 114 -9.26 -6.19 -19.83
N LEU A 115 -8.71 -6.73 -18.74
CA LEU A 115 -7.76 -7.80 -18.85
C LEU A 115 -8.41 -9.08 -19.40
N PRO A 116 -7.70 -9.86 -20.22
CA PRO A 116 -8.15 -11.18 -20.61
C PRO A 116 -8.43 -12.05 -19.38
N PRO A 117 -9.46 -12.92 -19.41
CA PRO A 117 -9.89 -13.69 -18.25
C PRO A 117 -8.77 -14.49 -17.56
N ALA A 118 -7.86 -15.06 -18.34
CA ALA A 118 -6.70 -15.79 -17.82
C ALA A 118 -5.77 -14.91 -16.96
N VAL A 119 -5.60 -13.64 -17.34
CA VAL A 119 -4.77 -12.66 -16.62
C VAL A 119 -5.47 -12.22 -15.34
N ALA A 120 -6.76 -11.94 -15.44
CA ALA A 120 -7.57 -11.60 -14.27
C ALA A 120 -7.55 -12.75 -13.24
N GLN A 121 -7.61 -14.01 -13.68
CA GLN A 121 -7.49 -15.17 -12.79
C GLN A 121 -6.12 -15.29 -12.12
N GLN A 122 -5.02 -15.12 -12.86
CA GLN A 122 -3.67 -15.11 -12.29
C GLN A 122 -3.50 -14.00 -11.24
N TRP A 123 -4.06 -12.82 -11.53
CA TRP A 123 -4.07 -11.69 -10.61
C TRP A 123 -4.83 -11.99 -9.32
N HIS A 124 -6.06 -12.51 -9.41
CA HIS A 124 -6.85 -12.90 -8.23
C HIS A 124 -6.14 -13.98 -7.41
N LYS A 125 -5.51 -14.95 -8.08
CA LYS A 125 -4.70 -15.97 -7.40
C LYS A 125 -3.55 -15.34 -6.62
N TRP A 126 -2.81 -14.40 -7.21
CA TRP A 126 -1.74 -13.69 -6.52
C TRP A 126 -2.26 -12.89 -5.33
N ILE A 127 -3.35 -12.12 -5.48
CA ILE A 127 -3.99 -11.40 -4.37
C ILE A 127 -4.36 -12.35 -3.23
N ASN A 128 -4.91 -13.53 -3.54
CA ASN A 128 -5.26 -14.51 -2.52
C ASN A 128 -4.02 -15.05 -1.79
N GLN A 129 -2.89 -15.23 -2.49
CA GLN A 129 -1.63 -15.64 -1.87
C GLN A 129 -1.04 -14.57 -0.94
N LEU A 130 -1.35 -13.29 -1.16
CA LEU A 130 -0.94 -12.21 -0.26
C LEU A 130 -1.56 -12.28 1.12
N GLN A 131 -2.69 -12.99 1.28
CA GLN A 131 -3.33 -13.12 2.59
C GLN A 131 -2.41 -13.79 3.62
N CYS A 132 -1.49 -14.65 3.17
CA CYS A 132 -0.46 -15.31 3.99
C CYS A 132 0.62 -14.35 4.50
N MET A 133 0.72 -13.12 3.97
CA MET A 133 1.73 -12.14 4.44
C MET A 133 1.43 -11.57 5.84
N ASN A 134 0.23 -11.78 6.37
CA ASN A 134 -0.08 -11.38 7.74
C ASN A 134 0.74 -12.16 8.78
N ASP A 135 1.29 -13.32 8.40
CA ASP A 135 2.04 -14.19 9.30
C ASP A 135 3.54 -13.85 9.35
N ILE A 136 4.01 -12.88 8.55
CA ILE A 136 5.41 -12.44 8.55
C ILE A 136 5.65 -11.53 9.77
N PRO A 137 6.59 -11.86 10.68
CA PRO A 137 6.93 -11.02 11.82
C PRO A 137 7.45 -9.66 11.33
N ARG A 138 6.72 -8.58 11.64
CA ARG A 138 7.09 -7.21 11.25
C ARG A 138 8.02 -6.52 12.26
N TRP A 139 7.96 -6.97 13.52
CA TRP A 139 8.83 -6.43 14.55
C TRP A 139 10.17 -7.17 14.54
N ILE A 140 11.22 -6.40 14.34
CA ILE A 140 12.61 -6.87 14.24
C ILE A 140 13.36 -6.81 15.58
N GLY A 141 12.63 -6.66 16.70
CA GLY A 141 13.17 -6.91 18.05
C GLY A 141 13.91 -5.74 18.71
N PHE A 142 13.82 -4.51 18.20
CA PHE A 142 14.62 -3.40 18.72
C PHE A 142 14.03 -2.76 19.98
N SER A 143 14.92 -2.41 20.92
CA SER A 143 14.64 -1.58 22.09
C SER A 143 15.49 -0.30 22.03
N LYS A 144 15.14 0.72 22.83
CA LYS A 144 15.86 2.01 22.89
C LYS A 144 17.36 1.93 23.24
N ILE A 145 17.87 0.76 23.63
CA ILE A 145 19.21 0.56 24.19
C ILE A 145 20.17 -0.07 23.16
N SER A 146 19.69 -0.42 21.97
CA SER A 146 20.46 -1.21 21.01
C SER A 146 20.93 -0.36 19.82
N ASP A 147 22.25 -0.25 19.64
CA ASP A 147 22.84 0.23 18.38
C ASP A 147 22.69 -0.85 17.31
N VAL A 148 21.85 -0.57 16.32
CA VAL A 148 21.48 -1.52 15.27
C VAL A 148 21.69 -0.88 13.91
N THR A 149 22.31 -1.63 13.01
CA THR A 149 22.41 -1.26 11.59
C THR A 149 21.59 -2.22 10.74
N ILE A 150 20.76 -1.67 9.86
CA ILE A 150 20.06 -2.45 8.84
C ILE A 150 20.92 -2.44 7.58
N ASN A 151 21.45 -3.61 7.21
CA ASN A 151 22.19 -3.79 5.95
C ASN A 151 21.23 -4.32 4.88
N VAL A 152 21.00 -3.53 3.84
CA VAL A 152 20.16 -3.93 2.70
C VAL A 152 21.07 -4.30 1.54
N PHE A 153 21.01 -5.57 1.10
CA PHE A 153 21.70 -6.04 -0.09
C PHE A 153 20.73 -6.01 -1.27
N CYS A 154 21.16 -5.46 -2.40
CA CYS A 154 20.41 -5.45 -3.64
C CYS A 154 21.34 -5.85 -4.79
N ASP A 155 20.82 -6.60 -5.76
CA ASP A 155 21.54 -6.86 -7.01
C ASP A 155 21.42 -5.64 -7.93
N ALA A 156 22.42 -5.44 -8.80
CA ALA A 156 22.41 -4.35 -9.77
C ALA A 156 21.52 -4.73 -10.97
N SER A 157 20.53 -3.89 -11.25
CA SER A 157 19.67 -3.98 -12.44
C SER A 157 20.06 -2.97 -13.50
#